data_AF-A0A937LCS9-F1
#
_entry.id   AF-A0A937LCS9-F1
#
_cell.length_a   1.000
_cell.length_b   1.000
_cell.length_c   1.000
_cell.angle_alpha   90.00
_cell.angle_beta   90.00
_cell.angle_gamma   90.00
#
_symmetry.space_group_name_H-M   'P 1'
#
loop_
_entity.id
_entity.type
_entity.pdbx_description
1 polymer ?
#
loop_
_entity_poly.entity_id
_entity_poly.type
_entity_poly.pdbx_seq_one_letter_code
_entity_poly.pdbx_strand_id
1 'polypeptide(L)'
;MAVVTLLSDFIDGTSMALAEDTNAADLNAFMTANQGRLWASVQHRRRQRRQTIERRGPGTVYFAADAAGAAAVERYLSSDTGSDAEASALQAMQTAGVEIAPHVGEDRERDALLNGRLRGLTAQAKAEGFG
;
A
#
# COMPACT_ATOMS: atom_id res chain seq x y z
N MET A 1 -20.04 -1.97 0.72
CA MET A 1 -19.20 -2.93 -0.03
C MET A 1 -17.77 -2.72 0.44
N ALA A 2 -17.02 -3.79 0.64
CA ALA A 2 -15.65 -3.67 1.11
C ALA A 2 -14.75 -3.15 -0.03
N VAL A 3 -13.75 -2.36 0.34
CA VAL A 3 -12.79 -1.77 -0.60
C VAL A 3 -11.40 -2.17 -0.14
N VAL A 4 -10.59 -2.63 -1.10
CA VAL A 4 -9.17 -2.88 -0.87
C VAL A 4 -8.35 -1.89 -1.66
N THR A 5 -7.38 -1.25 -1.00
CA THR A 5 -6.49 -0.27 -1.63
C THR A 5 -5.04 -0.74 -1.50
N LEU A 6 -4.32 -0.82 -2.63
CA LEU A 6 -2.88 -1.04 -2.65
C LEU A 6 -2.15 0.28 -2.91
N LEU A 7 -1.35 0.73 -1.96
CA LEU A 7 -0.35 1.78 -2.13
C LEU A 7 1.00 1.14 -2.50
N SER A 8 1.66 1.65 -3.54
CA SER A 8 2.98 1.20 -3.97
C SER A 8 3.88 2.37 -4.34
N ASP A 9 5.11 2.31 -3.86
CA ASP A 9 6.19 3.26 -4.20
C ASP A 9 7.13 2.65 -5.24
N PHE A 10 7.64 3.50 -6.13
CA PHE A 10 8.44 3.10 -7.27
C PHE A 10 9.82 3.73 -7.23
N ILE A 11 10.79 3.09 -7.91
CA ILE A 11 12.18 3.55 -7.94
C ILE A 11 12.35 4.91 -8.65
N ASP A 12 11.36 5.33 -9.43
CA ASP A 12 11.34 6.63 -10.10
C ASP A 12 10.85 7.77 -9.20
N GLY A 13 10.68 7.51 -7.90
CA GLY A 13 10.23 8.49 -6.91
C GLY A 13 8.72 8.74 -6.92
N THR A 14 7.95 8.05 -7.77
CA THR A 14 6.49 8.17 -7.80
C THR A 14 5.81 7.10 -6.95
N SER A 15 4.57 7.37 -6.57
CA SER A 15 3.71 6.43 -5.86
C SER A 15 2.40 6.21 -6.63
N MET A 16 1.75 5.08 -6.40
CA MET A 16 0.42 4.79 -6.94
C MET A 16 -0.44 4.09 -5.89
N ALA A 17 -1.61 4.68 -5.61
CA ALA A 17 -2.69 4.01 -4.90
C ALA A 17 -3.70 3.45 -5.92
N LEU A 18 -4.11 2.20 -5.71
CA LEU A 18 -5.15 1.54 -6.50
C LEU A 18 -6.18 0.92 -5.58
N ALA A 19 -7.42 1.40 -5.67
CA ALA A 19 -8.57 0.81 -4.99
C ALA A 19 -9.36 -0.11 -5.94
N GLU A 20 -9.83 -1.25 -5.41
CA GLU A 20 -10.78 -2.14 -6.05
C GLU A 20 -11.87 -2.55 -5.03
N ASP A 21 -13.11 -2.65 -5.50
CA ASP A 21 -14.19 -3.23 -4.71
C ASP A 21 -13.98 -4.74 -4.54
N THR A 22 -14.38 -5.27 -3.39
CA THR A 22 -14.23 -6.69 -3.08
C THR A 22 -15.42 -7.24 -2.29
N ASN A 23 -15.69 -8.53 -2.50
CA ASN A 23 -16.64 -9.33 -1.74
C ASN A 23 -15.95 -10.21 -0.69
N ALA A 24 -14.64 -10.07 -0.50
CA ALA A 24 -13.92 -10.75 0.56
C ALA A 24 -14.44 -10.30 1.93
N ALA A 25 -14.56 -11.24 2.87
CA ALA A 25 -15.06 -10.96 4.21
C ALA A 25 -14.07 -10.14 5.06
N ASP A 26 -12.78 -10.38 4.86
CA ASP A 26 -11.67 -9.75 5.58
C ASP A 26 -10.41 -9.69 4.69
N LEU A 27 -9.37 -9.05 5.20
CA LEU A 27 -8.08 -8.94 4.51
C LEU A 27 -7.44 -10.30 4.23
N ASN A 28 -7.53 -11.25 5.15
CA ASN A 28 -6.90 -12.57 4.99
C ASN A 28 -7.57 -13.37 3.85
N ALA A 29 -8.89 -13.35 3.79
CA ALA A 29 -9.67 -13.94 2.71
C ALA A 29 -9.34 -13.28 1.37
N PHE A 30 -9.21 -11.94 1.35
CA PHE A 30 -8.80 -11.22 0.15
C PHE A 30 -7.39 -11.64 -0.31
N MET A 31 -6.42 -11.58 0.59
CA MET A 31 -5.01 -11.89 0.30
C MET A 31 -4.84 -13.34 -0.13
N THR A 32 -5.65 -14.27 0.38
CA THR A 32 -5.61 -15.68 -0.03
C THR A 32 -6.19 -15.87 -1.44
N ALA A 33 -7.33 -15.26 -1.73
CA ALA A 33 -8.05 -15.46 -3.00
C ALA A 33 -7.50 -14.63 -4.17
N ASN A 34 -6.83 -13.51 -3.90
CA ASN A 34 -6.42 -12.53 -4.92
C ASN A 34 -4.92 -12.20 -4.87
N GLN A 35 -4.09 -13.19 -4.54
CA GLN A 35 -2.62 -13.02 -4.49
C GLN A 35 -2.09 -12.36 -5.78
N GLY A 36 -1.70 -11.09 -5.70
CA GLY A 36 -1.10 -10.35 -6.81
C GLY A 36 -2.05 -9.70 -7.82
N ARG A 37 -3.39 -9.80 -7.67
CA ARG A 37 -4.34 -9.16 -8.60
C ARG A 37 -4.19 -7.64 -8.62
N LEU A 38 -4.21 -7.00 -7.45
CA LEU A 38 -4.01 -5.55 -7.34
C LEU A 38 -2.66 -5.13 -7.90
N TRP A 39 -1.62 -5.93 -7.68
CA TRP A 39 -0.30 -5.66 -8.22
C TRP A 39 -0.28 -5.72 -9.76
N ALA A 40 -0.92 -6.71 -10.36
CA ALA A 40 -1.07 -6.80 -11.81
C ALA A 40 -1.80 -5.58 -12.39
N SER A 41 -2.87 -5.12 -11.73
CA SER A 41 -3.60 -3.90 -12.10
C SER A 41 -2.71 -2.65 -12.02
N VAL A 42 -1.89 -2.52 -10.97
CA VAL A 42 -0.91 -1.44 -10.83
C VAL A 42 0.13 -1.47 -11.95
N GLN A 43 0.73 -2.64 -12.22
CA GLN A 43 1.69 -2.81 -13.32
C GLN A 43 1.07 -2.44 -14.67
N HIS A 44 -0.18 -2.86 -14.91
CA HIS A 44 -0.89 -2.54 -16.15
C HIS A 44 -1.07 -1.03 -16.33
N ARG A 45 -1.57 -0.32 -15.30
CA ARG A 45 -1.77 1.14 -15.35
C ARG A 45 -0.46 1.89 -15.56
N ARG A 46 0.63 1.46 -14.93
CA ARG A 46 1.94 2.11 -15.10
C ARG A 46 2.56 1.87 -16.47
N ARG A 47 2.41 0.66 -17.03
CA ARG A 47 2.80 0.38 -18.43
C ARG A 47 2.06 1.28 -19.42
N GLN A 48 0.75 1.49 -19.25
CA GLN A 48 -0.02 2.42 -20.08
C GLN A 48 0.52 3.86 -20.02
N ARG A 49 1.01 4.27 -18.85
CA ARG A 49 1.60 5.61 -18.61
C ARG A 49 3.09 5.69 -18.96
N ARG A 50 3.69 4.61 -19.49
CA ARG A 50 5.14 4.49 -19.76
C ARG A 50 6.01 4.79 -18.52
N GLN A 51 5.53 4.41 -17.34
CA GLN A 51 6.24 4.56 -16.07
C GLN A 51 6.95 3.24 -15.69
N THR A 52 7.96 3.31 -14.82
CA THR A 52 8.61 2.08 -14.32
C THR A 52 7.60 1.21 -13.57
N ILE A 53 7.75 -0.11 -13.66
CA ILE A 53 7.00 -1.05 -12.82
C ILE A 53 7.84 -1.59 -11.65
N GLU A 54 9.11 -1.16 -11.57
CA GLU A 54 10.01 -1.57 -10.50
C GLU A 54 9.70 -0.78 -9.22
N ARG A 55 9.37 -1.52 -8.17
CA ARG A 55 8.99 -0.96 -6.87
C ARG A 55 10.23 -0.64 -6.05
N ARG A 56 10.11 0.36 -5.20
CA ARG A 56 11.12 0.69 -4.19
C ARG A 56 11.12 -0.34 -3.03
N GLY A 57 9.99 -0.99 -2.80
CA GLY A 57 9.82 -1.97 -1.72
C GLY A 57 8.41 -2.56 -1.69
N PRO A 58 8.07 -3.32 -0.62
CA PRO A 58 6.71 -3.82 -0.45
C PRO A 58 5.74 -2.65 -0.38
N GLY A 59 4.53 -2.88 -0.88
CA GLY A 59 3.46 -1.89 -0.78
C GLY A 59 2.65 -2.13 0.47
N THR A 60 1.62 -1.32 0.63
CA THR A 60 0.70 -1.39 1.75
C THR A 60 -0.68 -1.65 1.22
N VAL A 61 -1.31 -2.72 1.70
CA VAL A 61 -2.72 -3.00 1.45
C VAL A 61 -3.53 -2.50 2.64
N TYR A 62 -4.58 -1.76 2.33
CA TYR A 62 -5.60 -1.31 3.25
C TYR A 62 -6.91 -2.00 2.89
N PHE A 63 -7.52 -2.71 3.84
CA PHE A 63 -8.82 -3.32 3.66
C PHE A 63 -9.85 -2.61 4.54
N ALA A 64 -10.84 -2.00 3.89
CA ALA A 64 -11.96 -1.37 4.56
C ALA A 64 -13.22 -2.20 4.33
N ALA A 65 -13.84 -2.67 5.42
CA ALA A 65 -15.06 -3.47 5.35
C ALA A 65 -16.29 -2.68 4.86
N ASP A 66 -16.25 -1.35 5.01
CA ASP A 66 -17.35 -0.45 4.65
C ASP A 66 -16.88 0.86 4.01
N ALA A 67 -17.86 1.68 3.61
CA ALA A 67 -17.62 2.96 2.95
C ALA A 67 -16.97 4.01 3.88
N ALA A 68 -17.21 3.93 5.20
CA ALA A 68 -16.61 4.87 6.14
C ALA A 68 -15.11 4.60 6.28
N GLY A 69 -14.72 3.33 6.39
CA GLY A 69 -13.33 2.89 6.34
C GLY A 69 -12.65 3.27 5.02
N ALA A 70 -13.33 3.06 3.89
CA ALA A 70 -12.78 3.39 2.57
C ALA A 70 -12.52 4.90 2.43
N ALA A 71 -13.45 5.73 2.89
CA ALA A 71 -13.28 7.19 2.89
C ALA A 71 -12.16 7.65 3.86
N ALA A 72 -11.95 6.93 4.96
CA ALA A 72 -10.84 7.22 5.87
C ALA A 72 -9.48 6.89 5.22
N VAL A 73 -9.39 5.78 4.49
CA VAL A 73 -8.19 5.42 3.71
C VAL A 73 -7.91 6.46 2.63
N GLU A 74 -8.93 6.89 1.87
CA GLU A 74 -8.76 7.90 0.83
C GLU A 74 -8.24 9.22 1.42
N ARG A 75 -8.83 9.69 2.54
CA ARG A 75 -8.35 10.89 3.24
C ARG A 75 -6.91 10.74 3.68
N TYR A 76 -6.55 9.62 4.28
CA TYR A 76 -5.18 9.34 4.72
C TYR A 76 -4.19 9.42 3.55
N LEU A 77 -4.48 8.74 2.44
CA LEU A 77 -3.60 8.71 1.26
C LEU A 77 -3.52 10.05 0.51
N SER A 78 -4.50 10.94 0.71
CA SER A 78 -4.52 12.29 0.13
C SER A 78 -3.93 13.37 1.04
N SER A 79 -3.60 13.03 2.29
CA SER A 79 -3.10 13.99 3.26
C SER A 79 -1.59 14.20 3.12
N ASP A 80 -1.13 15.41 3.42
CA ASP A 80 0.30 15.70 3.50
C ASP A 80 0.93 14.92 4.67
N THR A 81 2.10 14.33 4.43
CA THR A 81 2.82 13.59 5.46
C THR A 81 3.19 14.51 6.64
N GLY A 82 2.87 14.05 7.85
CA GLY A 82 3.08 14.78 9.10
C GLY A 82 1.99 15.81 9.43
N SER A 83 0.94 15.92 8.62
CA SER A 83 -0.15 16.86 8.87
C SER A 83 -1.15 16.37 9.93
N ASP A 84 -1.84 17.31 10.58
CA ASP A 84 -2.96 17.00 11.47
C ASP A 84 -4.08 16.25 10.74
N ALA A 85 -4.24 16.49 9.43
CA ALA A 85 -5.18 15.79 8.58
C ALA A 85 -4.80 14.31 8.43
N GLU A 86 -3.51 14.01 8.22
CA GLU A 86 -3.00 12.64 8.17
C GLU A 86 -3.25 11.92 9.51
N ALA A 87 -2.90 12.56 10.63
CA ALA A 87 -3.11 11.99 11.96
C ALA A 87 -4.59 11.69 12.25
N SER A 88 -5.48 12.62 11.89
CA SER A 88 -6.93 12.47 12.06
C SER A 88 -7.48 11.35 11.17
N ALA A 89 -7.01 11.25 9.92
CA ALA A 89 -7.42 10.19 9.00
C ALA A 89 -6.93 8.81 9.47
N LEU A 90 -5.70 8.73 9.99
CA LEU A 90 -5.16 7.50 10.57
C LEU A 90 -5.99 7.05 11.78
N GLN A 91 -6.39 7.96 12.65
CA GLN A 91 -7.26 7.64 13.78
C GLN A 91 -8.65 7.18 13.31
N ALA A 92 -9.19 7.81 12.26
CA ALA A 92 -10.45 7.39 11.67
C ALA A 92 -10.37 5.97 11.07
N MET A 93 -9.25 5.63 10.40
CA MET A 93 -9.01 4.28 9.89
C MET A 93 -8.98 3.23 11.00
N GLN A 94 -8.27 3.52 12.10
CA GLN A 94 -8.22 2.63 13.27
C GLN A 94 -9.61 2.44 13.88
N THR A 95 -10.37 3.52 14.04
CA THR A 95 -11.73 3.48 14.59
C THR A 95 -12.68 2.69 13.70
N ALA A 96 -12.52 2.79 12.38
CA ALA A 96 -13.30 2.05 11.40
C ALA A 96 -12.85 0.58 11.23
N GLY A 97 -11.82 0.13 11.96
CA GLY A 97 -11.31 -1.24 11.88
C GLY A 97 -10.65 -1.57 10.54
N VAL A 98 -10.04 -0.58 9.87
CA VAL A 98 -9.30 -0.81 8.62
C VAL A 98 -8.10 -1.71 8.90
N GLU A 99 -8.04 -2.85 8.20
CA GLU A 99 -6.91 -3.78 8.31
C GLU A 99 -5.78 -3.34 7.37
N ILE A 100 -4.53 -3.46 7.83
CA ILE A 100 -3.35 -3.02 7.08
C ILE A 100 -2.34 -4.17 7.04
N ALA A 101 -1.83 -4.50 5.85
CA ALA A 101 -0.77 -5.48 5.69
C ALA A 101 0.25 -5.08 4.62
N PRO A 102 1.51 -5.54 4.76
CA PRO A 102 2.46 -5.43 3.67
C PRO A 102 2.01 -6.31 2.49
N HIS A 103 2.09 -5.76 1.28
CA HIS A 103 1.90 -6.50 0.04
C HIS A 103 3.21 -6.63 -0.70
N VAL A 104 3.73 -7.85 -0.66
CA VAL A 104 4.94 -8.26 -1.35
C VAL A 104 4.56 -8.73 -2.75
N GLY A 105 5.06 -8.04 -3.78
CA GLY A 105 4.83 -8.37 -5.18
C GLY A 105 5.69 -9.54 -5.63
N GLU A 106 6.49 -9.34 -6.70
CA GLU A 106 7.31 -10.40 -7.33
C GLU A 106 8.23 -11.14 -6.34
N ASP A 107 8.66 -12.34 -6.73
CA ASP A 107 9.51 -13.24 -5.95
C ASP A 107 10.77 -12.57 -5.36
N ARG A 108 11.35 -11.58 -6.04
CA ARG A 108 12.49 -10.79 -5.53
C ARG A 108 12.15 -9.94 -4.30
N GLU A 109 10.93 -9.41 -4.23
CA GLU A 109 10.47 -8.66 -3.05
C GLU A 109 10.20 -9.61 -1.89
N ARG A 110 9.70 -10.81 -2.19
CA ARG A 110 9.52 -11.89 -1.21
C ARG A 110 10.86 -12.32 -0.62
N ASP A 111 11.87 -12.49 -1.47
CA ASP A 111 13.24 -12.75 -1.04
C ASP A 111 13.83 -11.59 -0.23
N ALA A 112 13.56 -10.33 -0.58
CA ALA A 112 14.07 -9.17 0.17
C ALA A 112 13.49 -9.10 1.61
N LEU A 113 12.20 -9.43 1.76
CA LEU A 113 11.49 -9.47 3.04
C LEU A 113 11.85 -10.70 3.88
N LEU A 114 11.88 -11.89 3.27
CA LEU A 114 12.16 -13.15 3.97
C LEU A 114 13.65 -13.33 4.28
N ASN A 115 14.55 -12.88 3.39
CA ASN A 115 16.00 -12.99 3.58
C ASN A 115 16.64 -11.72 4.18
N GLY A 116 15.84 -10.77 4.67
CA GLY A 116 16.32 -9.65 5.48
C GLY A 116 17.37 -8.77 4.79
N ARG A 117 17.31 -8.59 3.46
CA ARG A 117 18.24 -7.72 2.72
C ARG A 117 18.08 -6.22 3.03
N LEU A 118 17.25 -5.87 4.00
CA LEU A 118 17.28 -4.59 4.73
C LEU A 118 18.41 -4.51 5.79
N ARG A 119 19.19 -5.57 6.02
CA ARG A 119 20.36 -5.57 6.93
C ARG A 119 21.51 -4.64 6.50
N GLY A 120 21.42 -4.01 5.33
CA GLY A 120 22.45 -3.12 4.79
C GLY A 120 22.01 -1.67 4.55
N LEU A 121 20.81 -1.25 4.97
CA LEU A 121 20.49 0.18 4.94
C LEU A 121 21.29 0.87 6.04
N THR A 122 22.29 1.65 5.63
CA THR A 122 23.08 2.51 6.52
C THR A 122 22.13 3.43 7.29
N ALA A 123 22.54 3.89 8.47
CA ALA A 123 21.73 4.75 9.33
C ALA A 123 21.21 6.01 8.59
N GLN A 124 21.88 6.43 7.52
CA GLN A 124 21.46 7.52 6.64
C GLN A 124 20.15 7.24 5.88
N ALA A 125 19.92 6.00 5.42
CA ALA A 125 18.67 5.64 4.75
C ALA A 125 17.48 5.43 5.70
N LYS A 126 17.72 5.42 7.02
CA LYS A 126 16.68 5.40 8.06
C LYS A 126 16.29 6.79 8.56
N ALA A 127 17.03 7.84 8.19
CA ALA A 127 16.90 9.17 8.78
C ALA A 127 16.62 10.31 7.79
N GLU A 128 16.36 10.03 6.52
CA GLU A 128 15.87 11.05 5.58
C GLU A 128 14.37 10.85 5.35
N GLY A 129 13.60 11.28 6.35
CA GLY A 129 12.31 11.89 6.09
C GLY A 129 12.54 13.18 5.30
N PHE A 130 11.57 13.52 4.45
CA PHE A 130 11.44 14.76 3.68
C PHE A 130 12.41 15.88 4.09
N GLY A 131 13.37 16.14 3.19
CA GLY A 131 14.11 17.38 3.04
C GLY A 131 14.22 17.69 1.56
#